data_AF-A0A1M3G0W0-F1
#
_entry.id   AF-A0A1M3G0W0-F1
#
_cell.length_a   1.000
_cell.length_b   1.000
_cell.length_c   1.000
_cell.angle_alpha   90.00
_cell.angle_beta   90.00
_cell.angle_gamma   90.00
#
_symmetry.space_group_name_H-M   'P 1'
#
loop_
_entity.id
_entity.type
_entity.pdbx_description
1 polymer ?
#
loop_
_entity_poly.entity_id
_entity_poly.type
_entity_poly.pdbx_seq_one_letter_code
_entity_poly.pdbx_strand_id
1 'polypeptide(L)'
;MKKLLTLSIIAFCLAACGSNNTENKKTTASEPPSPESANPSYDPKRGEGKFSKVEVSPTLETAKADAGEKVYSVKCSSCHKLSEEKLVGPGWKGVTSRHTAEWIMNFSTNTDEMLNKDPKAQAMLEICLVRMPNQNLSDDEARNIYEFMRKNDGVK
;
A
#
# COMPACT_ATOMS: atom_id res chain seq x y z
N MET A 1 -4.62 -4.36 -62.72
CA MET A 1 -5.75 -3.99 -63.61
C MET A 1 -7.01 -4.70 -63.11
N LYS A 2 -8.09 -3.94 -62.87
CA LYS A 2 -9.53 -4.34 -62.73
C LYS A 2 -9.86 -5.27 -61.54
N LYS A 3 -10.34 -4.74 -60.40
CA LYS A 3 -11.73 -4.37 -60.00
C LYS A 3 -12.72 -5.54 -59.97
N LEU A 4 -13.25 -5.85 -58.77
CA LEU A 4 -14.60 -6.33 -58.41
C LEU A 4 -14.60 -6.35 -56.86
N LEU A 5 -15.18 -5.43 -56.08
CA LEU A 5 -16.54 -4.91 -55.92
C LEU A 5 -17.60 -5.98 -55.60
N THR A 6 -17.81 -6.22 -54.31
CA THR A 6 -19.14 -6.55 -53.76
C THR A 6 -19.25 -6.07 -52.30
N LEU A 7 -20.15 -5.11 -52.13
CA LEU A 7 -20.66 -4.54 -50.90
C LEU A 7 -21.78 -5.45 -50.38
N SER A 8 -21.79 -5.80 -49.08
CA SER A 8 -23.02 -6.25 -48.41
C SER A 8 -22.99 -5.84 -46.94
N ILE A 9 -23.82 -4.83 -46.66
CA ILE A 9 -24.23 -4.33 -45.35
C ILE A 9 -25.27 -5.29 -44.80
N ILE A 10 -25.09 -5.81 -43.58
CA ILE A 10 -26.20 -6.34 -42.79
C ILE A 10 -26.11 -5.72 -41.39
N ALA A 11 -26.92 -4.68 -41.20
CA ALA A 11 -27.34 -4.20 -39.91
C ALA A 11 -28.43 -5.14 -39.39
N PHE A 12 -28.26 -5.68 -38.18
CA PHE A 12 -29.32 -6.37 -37.47
C PHE A 12 -29.47 -5.75 -36.09
N CYS A 13 -30.35 -4.74 -36.02
CA CYS A 13 -30.90 -4.25 -34.77
C CYS A 13 -32.19 -5.03 -34.51
N LEU A 14 -32.21 -5.82 -33.43
CA LEU A 14 -33.48 -6.21 -32.79
C LEU A 14 -33.37 -5.85 -31.31
N ALA A 15 -33.94 -4.69 -30.98
CA ALA A 15 -34.41 -4.40 -29.64
C ALA A 15 -35.68 -5.22 -29.41
N ALA A 16 -35.67 -6.09 -28.40
CA ALA A 16 -36.86 -6.75 -27.90
C ALA A 16 -37.05 -6.35 -26.43
N CYS A 17 -37.92 -5.37 -26.21
CA CYS A 17 -38.55 -5.12 -24.91
C CYS A 17 -39.72 -6.11 -24.76
N GLY A 18 -39.63 -7.00 -23.77
CA GLY A 18 -40.73 -7.86 -23.34
C GLY A 18 -41.15 -7.47 -21.92
N SER A 19 -42.31 -6.82 -21.83
CA SER A 19 -43.01 -6.47 -20.60
C SER A 19 -43.84 -7.66 -20.12
N ASN A 20 -43.69 -8.08 -18.86
CA ASN A 20 -44.76 -8.73 -18.11
C ASN A 20 -44.58 -8.52 -16.60
N ASN A 21 -45.67 -8.11 -15.97
CA ASN A 21 -45.79 -7.63 -14.59
C ASN A 21 -46.55 -8.69 -13.78
N THR A 22 -46.12 -8.96 -12.53
CA THR A 22 -46.94 -9.15 -11.30
C THR A 22 -46.14 -9.92 -10.24
N GLU A 23 -45.60 -9.14 -9.29
CA GLU A 23 -45.52 -9.32 -7.84
C GLU A 23 -45.25 -10.71 -7.21
N ASN A 24 -44.11 -10.84 -6.54
CA ASN A 24 -44.14 -11.15 -5.10
C ASN A 24 -42.95 -10.52 -4.34
N LYS A 25 -43.34 -9.80 -3.31
CA LYS A 25 -42.62 -8.99 -2.33
C LYS A 25 -41.74 -9.84 -1.41
N LYS A 26 -40.44 -9.53 -1.33
CA LYS A 26 -39.72 -9.56 -0.05
C LYS A 26 -38.52 -8.61 -0.04
N THR A 27 -38.83 -7.39 0.40
CA THR A 27 -38.04 -6.59 1.35
C THR A 27 -36.57 -6.35 0.98
N THR A 28 -36.37 -5.26 0.24
CA THR A 28 -35.25 -4.34 0.44
C THR A 28 -35.11 -4.05 1.94
N ALA A 29 -34.17 -4.73 2.60
CA ALA A 29 -33.61 -4.21 3.84
C ALA A 29 -32.64 -3.11 3.43
N SER A 30 -33.14 -1.88 3.50
CA SER A 30 -32.32 -0.69 3.68
C SER A 30 -31.38 -0.95 4.86
N GLU A 31 -30.13 -1.22 4.55
CA GLU A 31 -29.04 -1.22 5.51
C GLU A 31 -28.99 0.21 6.09
N PRO A 32 -29.04 0.38 7.42
CA PRO A 32 -28.79 1.68 8.02
C PRO A 32 -27.39 2.13 7.58
N PRO A 33 -27.14 3.44 7.36
CA PRO A 33 -25.76 3.90 7.28
C PRO A 33 -25.09 3.48 8.58
N SER A 34 -24.13 2.57 8.48
CA SER A 34 -23.23 2.26 9.58
C SER A 34 -22.65 3.58 10.07
N PRO A 35 -22.63 3.85 11.37
CA PRO A 35 -22.08 5.09 11.87
C PRO A 35 -20.59 5.12 11.52
N GLU A 36 -20.22 6.00 10.58
CA GLU A 36 -18.93 6.66 10.58
C GLU A 36 -18.69 7.24 11.98
N SER A 37 -17.99 6.52 12.83
CA SER A 37 -17.21 7.03 13.96
C SER A 37 -16.46 5.85 14.62
N ALA A 38 -15.15 5.82 14.80
CA ALA A 38 -14.16 6.86 14.66
C ALA A 38 -12.79 6.19 14.51
N ASN A 39 -12.39 5.89 13.27
CA ASN A 39 -10.97 6.05 12.96
C ASN A 39 -10.76 7.56 12.93
N PRO A 40 -9.73 8.12 13.60
CA PRO A 40 -9.44 9.54 13.43
C PRO A 40 -9.35 9.83 11.93
N SER A 41 -9.83 11.01 11.53
CA SER A 41 -9.59 11.55 10.18
C SER A 41 -8.19 11.15 9.74
N TYR A 42 -8.07 10.49 8.60
CA TYR A 42 -6.79 9.97 8.07
C TYR A 42 -5.66 10.99 8.27
N ASP A 43 -4.52 10.52 8.79
CA ASP A 43 -3.35 11.35 9.03
C ASP A 43 -2.23 10.97 8.03
N PRO A 44 -1.87 11.86 7.08
CA PRO A 44 -0.85 11.59 6.07
C PRO A 44 0.59 11.50 6.61
N LYS A 45 0.82 11.86 7.88
CA LYS A 45 2.10 11.63 8.55
C LYS A 45 2.20 10.24 9.12
N ARG A 46 1.08 9.63 9.52
CA ARG A 46 0.99 8.31 10.16
C ARG A 46 0.63 7.19 9.18
N GLY A 47 -0.17 7.50 8.17
CA GLY A 47 -0.76 6.52 7.26
C GLY A 47 -1.92 5.73 7.91
N GLU A 48 -2.26 4.62 7.26
CA GLU A 48 -3.28 3.66 7.68
C GLU A 48 -2.68 2.47 8.44
N GLY A 49 -3.06 2.30 9.70
CA GLY A 49 -2.66 1.16 10.51
C GLY A 49 -2.74 1.40 12.01
N LYS A 50 -2.27 0.43 12.78
CA LYS A 50 -2.38 0.37 14.25
C LYS A 50 -1.38 1.23 15.01
N PHE A 51 -0.26 1.63 14.39
CA PHE A 51 0.75 2.43 15.06
C PHE A 51 0.34 3.90 15.05
N SER A 52 -0.13 4.39 16.20
CA SER A 52 -0.55 5.78 16.42
C SER A 52 0.49 6.63 17.14
N LYS A 53 1.39 6.00 17.87
CA LYS A 53 2.52 6.63 18.54
C LYS A 53 3.64 5.61 18.65
N VAL A 54 4.83 5.97 18.16
CA VAL A 54 6.04 5.16 18.32
C VAL A 54 7.05 5.98 19.09
N GLU A 55 7.46 5.49 20.25
CA GLU A 55 8.54 6.11 21.02
C GLU A 55 9.87 5.83 20.33
N VAL A 56 10.58 6.91 20.00
CA VAL A 56 11.89 6.85 19.34
C VAL A 56 12.91 7.53 20.24
N SER A 57 13.91 6.77 20.71
CA SER A 57 15.02 7.30 21.50
C SER A 57 15.79 8.37 20.70
N PRO A 58 16.30 9.45 21.32
CA PRO A 58 17.15 10.41 20.63
C PRO A 58 18.46 9.79 20.11
N THR A 59 18.94 8.72 20.76
CA THR A 59 20.13 7.97 20.33
C THR A 59 19.75 6.66 19.66
N LEU A 60 20.71 6.06 18.97
CA LEU A 60 20.53 4.73 18.38
C LEU A 60 20.41 3.66 19.46
N GLU A 61 19.44 2.76 19.31
CA GLU A 61 19.32 1.54 20.09
C GLU A 61 20.04 0.40 19.35
N THR A 62 21.36 0.28 19.51
CA THR A 62 22.22 -0.64 18.74
C THR A 62 21.69 -2.07 18.66
N ALA A 63 21.20 -2.64 19.76
CA ALA A 63 20.67 -4.00 19.78
C ALA A 63 19.45 -4.18 18.85
N LYS A 64 18.56 -3.17 18.78
CA LYS A 64 17.41 -3.18 17.86
C LYS A 64 17.86 -2.99 16.42
N ALA A 65 18.83 -2.11 16.18
CA ALA A 65 19.39 -1.89 14.85
C ALA A 65 20.04 -3.16 14.29
N ASP A 66 20.81 -3.89 15.11
CA ASP A 66 21.46 -5.14 14.69
C ASP A 66 20.45 -6.27 14.48
N ALA A 67 19.36 -6.30 15.26
CA ALA A 67 18.24 -7.20 15.00
C ALA A 67 17.51 -6.84 13.69
N GLY A 68 17.34 -5.55 13.42
CA GLY A 68 16.71 -5.04 12.19
C GLY A 68 17.53 -5.32 10.94
N GLU A 69 18.87 -5.28 11.05
CA GLU A 69 19.78 -5.65 9.96
C GLU A 69 19.58 -7.10 9.51
N LYS A 70 19.33 -8.01 10.46
CA LYS A 70 19.00 -9.42 10.16
C LYS A 70 17.66 -9.53 9.44
N VAL A 71 16.64 -8.80 9.90
CA VAL A 71 15.32 -8.76 9.24
C VAL A 71 15.47 -8.23 7.81
N TYR A 72 16.21 -7.12 7.62
CA TYR A 72 16.49 -6.57 6.30
C TYR A 72 17.16 -7.59 5.39
N SER A 73 18.19 -8.29 5.87
CA SER A 73 18.92 -9.27 5.10
C SER A 73 18.01 -10.38 4.55
N VAL A 74 17.03 -10.82 5.33
CA VAL A 74 16.16 -11.96 4.98
C VAL A 74 14.92 -11.52 4.20
N LYS A 75 14.29 -10.40 4.57
CA LYS A 75 12.95 -10.00 4.09
C LYS A 75 12.94 -8.79 3.17
N CYS A 76 14.03 -8.02 3.06
CA CYS A 76 14.00 -6.72 2.35
C CYS A 76 15.12 -6.51 1.33
N SER A 77 16.29 -7.13 1.53
CA SER A 77 17.51 -6.91 0.74
C SER A 77 17.40 -7.32 -0.74
N SER A 78 16.47 -8.24 -1.05
CA SER A 78 16.17 -8.64 -2.43
C SER A 78 15.49 -7.54 -3.25
N CYS A 79 14.82 -6.59 -2.58
CA CYS A 79 14.02 -5.55 -3.22
C CYS A 79 14.55 -4.13 -2.98
N HIS A 80 15.18 -3.87 -1.82
CA HIS A 80 15.61 -2.54 -1.40
C HIS A 80 17.12 -2.48 -1.23
N LYS A 81 17.72 -1.37 -1.68
CA LYS A 81 19.12 -1.02 -1.41
C LYS A 81 19.20 -0.09 -0.20
N LEU A 82 20.34 -0.13 0.49
CA LEU A 82 20.67 0.82 1.57
C LEU A 82 21.03 2.23 1.04
N SER A 83 21.33 2.34 -0.25
CA SER A 83 21.60 3.59 -0.96
C SER A 83 20.28 4.29 -1.37
N GLU A 84 20.39 5.30 -2.24
CA GLU A 84 19.24 5.96 -2.90
C GLU A 84 18.76 5.21 -4.15
N GLU A 85 19.51 4.20 -4.60
CA GLU A 85 19.23 3.46 -5.83
C GLU A 85 17.94 2.63 -5.69
N LYS A 86 17.07 2.72 -6.69
CA LYS A 86 15.90 1.83 -6.84
C LYS A 86 16.37 0.49 -7.44
N LEU A 87 16.08 -0.61 -6.75
CA LEU A 87 16.24 -1.96 -7.30
C LEU A 87 14.89 -2.49 -7.80
N VAL A 88 14.05 -2.96 -6.87
CA VAL A 88 12.63 -3.24 -7.11
C VAL A 88 11.83 -2.18 -6.36
N GLY A 89 12.07 -2.08 -5.05
CA GLY A 89 11.61 -0.99 -4.20
C GLY A 89 12.59 0.19 -4.21
N PRO A 90 12.18 1.35 -3.65
CA PRO A 90 13.04 2.51 -3.48
C PRO A 90 14.23 2.22 -2.55
N GLY A 91 15.31 2.98 -2.72
CA GLY A 91 16.43 2.97 -1.79
C GLY A 91 16.10 3.54 -0.41
N TRP A 92 16.76 3.03 0.63
CA TRP A 92 16.49 3.39 2.03
C TRP A 92 17.29 4.59 2.56
N LYS A 93 18.31 5.07 1.85
CA LYS A 93 19.07 6.26 2.29
C LYS A 93 18.14 7.45 2.55
N GLY A 94 18.11 7.95 3.77
CA GLY A 94 17.29 9.07 4.24
C GLY A 94 15.81 8.75 4.47
N VAL A 95 15.41 7.47 4.51
CA VAL A 95 13.99 7.09 4.65
C VAL A 95 13.37 7.58 5.95
N THR A 96 14.12 7.58 7.04
CA THR A 96 13.66 8.04 8.36
C THR A 96 13.55 9.56 8.47
N SER A 97 14.11 10.29 7.50
CA SER A 97 13.89 11.74 7.34
C SER A 97 12.67 12.05 6.47
N ARG A 98 12.29 11.13 5.57
CA ARG A 98 11.13 11.30 4.67
C ARG A 98 9.80 10.87 5.28
N HIS A 99 9.84 9.90 6.19
CA HIS A 99 8.65 9.30 6.79
C HIS A 99 8.82 9.15 8.31
N THR A 100 7.72 9.30 9.06
CA THR A 100 7.76 9.08 10.51
C THR A 100 7.88 7.59 10.84
N ALA A 101 8.22 7.29 12.09
CA ALA A 101 8.28 5.92 12.59
C ALA A 101 6.94 5.18 12.42
N GLU A 102 5.83 5.85 12.77
CA GLU A 102 4.49 5.31 12.62
C GLU A 102 4.19 4.94 11.18
N TRP A 103 4.52 5.82 10.22
CA TRP A 103 4.27 5.57 8.81
C TRP A 103 5.05 4.37 8.29
N ILE A 104 6.35 4.28 8.63
CA ILE A 104 7.21 3.17 8.20
C ILE A 104 6.71 1.85 8.80
N MET A 105 6.34 1.84 10.08
CA MET A 105 5.85 0.64 10.75
C MET A 105 4.45 0.23 10.23
N ASN A 106 3.54 1.19 10.00
CA ASN A 106 2.25 0.91 9.37
C ASN A 106 2.44 0.36 7.96
N PHE A 107 3.30 0.97 7.14
CA PHE A 107 3.51 0.50 5.77
C PHE A 107 4.12 -0.90 5.68
N SER A 108 5.10 -1.18 6.53
CA SER A 108 5.80 -2.47 6.52
C SER A 108 4.99 -3.64 7.10
N THR A 109 3.96 -3.36 7.91
CA THR A 109 3.08 -4.38 8.53
C THR A 109 1.69 -4.46 7.90
N ASN A 110 1.24 -3.41 7.22
CA ASN A 110 -0.11 -3.24 6.66
C ASN A 110 -0.06 -2.77 5.20
N THR A 111 0.80 -3.42 4.41
CA THR A 111 1.24 -2.93 3.09
C THR A 111 0.10 -2.74 2.10
N ASP A 112 -0.84 -3.67 2.01
CA ASP A 112 -1.93 -3.61 1.03
C ASP A 112 -2.88 -2.43 1.30
N GLU A 113 -3.31 -2.26 2.55
CA GLU A 113 -4.17 -1.13 2.94
C GLU A 113 -3.48 0.21 2.75
N MET A 114 -2.18 0.28 3.07
CA MET A 114 -1.38 1.47 2.81
C MET A 114 -1.27 1.79 1.32
N LEU A 115 -1.03 0.80 0.46
CA LEU A 115 -1.03 0.99 -0.99
C LEU A 115 -2.41 1.37 -1.56
N ASN A 116 -3.49 1.01 -0.87
CA ASN A 116 -4.86 1.34 -1.30
C ASN A 116 -5.31 2.73 -0.84
N LYS A 117 -4.82 3.23 0.29
CA LYS A 117 -5.34 4.43 0.96
C LYS A 117 -4.34 5.58 1.08
N ASP A 118 -3.04 5.29 1.25
CA ASP A 118 -2.03 6.31 1.52
C ASP A 118 -1.48 6.94 0.22
N PRO A 119 -1.64 8.25 -0.01
CA PRO A 119 -1.19 8.88 -1.25
C PRO A 119 0.32 8.81 -1.48
N LYS A 120 1.15 8.76 -0.43
CA LYS A 120 2.60 8.63 -0.59
C LYS A 120 2.97 7.22 -1.01
N ALA A 121 2.32 6.21 -0.43
CA ALA A 121 2.50 4.81 -0.84
C ALA A 121 2.05 4.59 -2.29
N GLN A 122 0.94 5.19 -2.71
CA GLN A 122 0.44 5.15 -4.09
C GLN A 122 1.42 5.82 -5.07
N ALA A 123 1.92 7.03 -4.76
CA ALA A 123 2.91 7.70 -5.59
C ALA A 123 4.20 6.85 -5.72
N MET A 124 4.60 6.15 -4.65
CA MET A 124 5.75 5.27 -4.68
C MET A 124 5.51 4.02 -5.53
N LEU A 125 4.28 3.49 -5.54
CA LEU A 125 3.88 2.40 -6.41
C LEU A 125 3.99 2.79 -7.89
N GLU A 126 3.61 4.01 -8.26
CA GLU A 126 3.77 4.49 -9.64
C GLU A 126 5.24 4.56 -10.08
N ILE A 127 6.15 4.87 -9.16
CA ILE A 127 7.60 4.91 -9.43
C ILE A 127 8.22 3.49 -9.52
N CYS A 128 7.74 2.57 -8.69
CA CYS A 128 8.26 1.22 -8.59
C CYS A 128 7.63 0.25 -9.60
N LEU A 129 6.39 0.51 -10.03
CA LEU A 129 5.58 -0.34 -10.91
C LEU A 129 5.35 -1.77 -10.39
N VAL A 130 5.73 -2.03 -9.14
CA VAL A 130 5.61 -3.33 -8.47
C VAL A 130 5.04 -3.07 -7.08
N ARG A 131 3.94 -3.75 -6.76
CA ARG A 131 3.34 -3.69 -5.42
C ARG A 131 4.26 -4.42 -4.44
N MET A 132 4.64 -3.74 -3.36
CA MET A 132 5.36 -4.40 -2.26
C MET A 132 4.42 -5.43 -1.62
N PRO A 133 4.83 -6.71 -1.52
CA PRO A 133 4.02 -7.70 -0.82
C PRO A 133 4.16 -7.55 0.69
N ASN A 134 3.12 -7.91 1.44
CA ASN A 134 3.19 -7.98 2.89
C ASN A 134 4.26 -9.01 3.32
N GLN A 135 5.27 -8.55 4.08
CA GLN A 135 6.36 -9.40 4.56
C GLN A 135 6.03 -10.16 5.84
N ASN A 136 4.79 -10.03 6.34
CA ASN A 136 4.31 -10.61 7.59
C ASN A 136 5.25 -10.31 8.75
N LEU A 137 5.66 -9.04 8.87
CA LEU A 137 6.50 -8.59 9.97
C LEU A 137 5.69 -8.60 11.27
N SER A 138 6.31 -9.08 12.35
CA SER A 138 5.83 -8.76 13.69
C SER A 138 6.10 -7.29 14.03
N ASP A 139 5.46 -6.79 15.09
CA ASP A 139 5.64 -5.42 15.55
C ASP A 139 7.08 -5.16 16.01
N ASP A 140 7.70 -6.16 16.63
CA ASP A 140 9.11 -6.10 17.03
C ASP A 140 10.04 -6.10 15.82
N GLU A 141 9.77 -6.91 14.79
CA GLU A 141 10.54 -6.88 13.55
C GLU A 141 10.42 -5.52 12.85
N ALA A 142 9.22 -4.93 12.81
CA ALA A 142 8.99 -3.61 12.26
C ALA A 142 9.70 -2.50 13.08
N ARG A 143 9.70 -2.58 14.40
CA ARG A 143 10.44 -1.63 15.25
C ARG A 143 11.94 -1.77 15.07
N ASN A 144 12.45 -3.00 14.98
CA ASN A 144 13.86 -3.28 14.78
C ASN A 144 14.34 -2.81 13.40
N ILE A 145 13.56 -3.07 12.34
CA ILE A 145 13.91 -2.63 10.98
C ILE A 145 13.91 -1.11 10.86
N TYR A 146 12.98 -0.42 11.52
CA TYR A 146 13.00 1.04 11.62
C TYR A 146 14.29 1.53 12.30
N GLU A 147 14.74 0.88 13.38
CA GLU A 147 16.00 1.26 14.02
C GLU A 147 17.21 1.04 13.11
N PHE A 148 17.19 -0.04 12.32
CA PHE A 148 18.23 -0.27 11.32
C PHE A 148 18.21 0.81 10.21
N MET A 149 17.04 1.26 9.78
CA MET A 149 16.93 2.41 8.88
C MET A 149 17.52 3.69 9.50
N ARG A 150 17.32 3.92 10.81
CA ARG A 150 17.95 5.06 11.52
C ARG A 150 19.48 4.95 11.52
N LYS A 151 20.02 3.75 11.77
CA LYS A 151 21.47 3.46 11.67
C LYS A 151 21.98 3.75 10.27
N ASN A 152 21.27 3.29 9.23
CA ASN A 152 21.59 3.56 7.83
C ASN A 152 21.59 5.06 7.50
N ASP A 153 20.69 5.82 8.12
CA ASP A 153 20.55 7.27 7.94
C ASP A 153 21.50 8.09 8.84
N GLY A 154 22.40 7.43 9.57
CA GLY A 154 23.51 8.07 10.30
C GLY A 154 23.24 8.42 11.75
N VAL A 155 22.13 7.97 12.33
CA VAL A 155 21.88 8.09 13.78
C VAL A 155 22.89 7.22 14.54
N LYS A 156 23.43 7.76 15.64
CA LYS A 156 24.46 7.13 16.48
C LYS A 156 23.96 6.86 17.88
#